data_AF-A0A497KZN4-F1
#
_entry.id   AF-A0A497KZN4-F1
#
_cell.length_a   1.000
_cell.length_b   1.000
_cell.length_c   1.000
_cell.angle_alpha   90.00
_cell.angle_beta   90.00
_cell.angle_gamma   90.00
#
_symmetry.space_group_name_H-M   'P 1'
#
loop_
_entity.id
_entity.type
_entity.pdbx_description
1 polymer ?
#
loop_
_entity_poly.entity_id
_entity_poly.type
_entity_poly.pdbx_seq_one_letter_code
_entity_poly.pdbx_strand_id
1 'polypeptide(L)'
;MNPQLNKLIEEIEDLITKRKWLLNQIRKFEEKYKMTSKEFHKAWTKGLIPEPNDPETHGDFIVWEGLIEELKHTEEKLATKIKG
;
A
#
# COMPACT_ATOMS: atom_id res chain seq x y z
N MET A 1 29.01 12.44 -16.47
CA MET A 1 27.88 11.71 -15.85
C MET A 1 27.19 12.68 -14.90
N ASN A 2 25.87 12.88 -14.96
CA ASN A 2 25.16 13.85 -14.13
C ASN A 2 24.80 13.20 -12.77
N PRO A 3 25.45 13.56 -11.65
CA PRO A 3 25.23 12.89 -10.36
C PRO A 3 23.81 13.08 -9.82
N GLN A 4 23.16 14.20 -10.14
CA GLN A 4 21.79 14.48 -9.71
C GLN A 4 20.78 13.59 -10.44
N LEU A 5 21.04 13.32 -11.73
CA LEU A 5 20.21 12.40 -12.52
C LEU A 5 20.31 10.97 -11.98
N ASN A 6 21.52 10.50 -11.66
CA ASN A 6 21.71 9.15 -11.11
C ASN A 6 21.00 8.99 -9.77
N LYS A 7 21.11 9.98 -8.88
CA LYS A 7 20.39 9.97 -7.59
C LYS A 7 18.88 9.93 -7.78
N LEU A 8 18.35 10.69 -8.74
CA LEU A 8 16.92 10.68 -9.04
C LEU A 8 16.45 9.30 -9.56
N ILE A 9 17.25 8.66 -10.40
CA ILE A 9 16.97 7.31 -10.90
C ILE A 9 16.91 6.32 -9.75
N GLU A 10 17.91 6.32 -8.86
CA GLU A 10 17.96 5.46 -7.68
C GLU A 10 16.72 5.65 -6.78
N GLU A 11 16.34 6.90 -6.48
CA GLU A 11 15.14 7.20 -5.69
C GLU A 11 13.85 6.66 -6.33
N ILE A 12 13.73 6.73 -7.67
CA ILE A 12 12.58 6.20 -8.41
C ILE A 12 12.58 4.67 -8.39
N GLU A 13 13.73 4.03 -8.56
CA GLU A 13 13.88 2.57 -8.52
C GLU A 13 13.48 2.00 -7.16
N ASP A 14 13.88 2.66 -6.07
CA ASP A 14 13.50 2.30 -4.71
C ASP A 14 11.98 2.39 -4.51
N LEU A 15 11.35 3.47 -4.98
CA LEU A 15 9.91 3.65 -4.90
C LEU A 15 9.14 2.61 -5.73
N ILE A 16 9.62 2.27 -6.93
CA ILE A 16 9.03 1.22 -7.77
C ILE A 16 9.13 -0.14 -7.08
N THR A 17 10.28 -0.44 -6.48
CA THR A 17 10.52 -1.69 -5.76
C THR A 17 9.59 -1.80 -4.56
N LYS A 18 9.47 -0.73 -3.77
CA LYS A 18 8.53 -0.65 -2.64
C LYS A 18 7.09 -0.84 -3.09
N ARG A 19 6.66 -0.17 -4.16
CA ARG A 19 5.31 -0.29 -4.73
C ARG A 19 4.98 -1.74 -5.11
N LYS A 20 5.90 -2.42 -5.81
CA LYS A 20 5.72 -3.84 -6.19
C LYS A 20 5.58 -4.74 -4.97
N TRP A 21 6.40 -4.51 -3.94
CA TRP A 21 6.32 -5.27 -2.70
C TRP A 21 4.99 -5.06 -1.97
N LEU A 22 4.53 -3.81 -1.85
CA LEU A 22 3.25 -3.47 -1.22
C LEU A 22 2.07 -4.15 -1.92
N LEU A 23 2.00 -4.05 -3.24
CA LEU A 23 0.96 -4.71 -4.04
C LEU A 23 0.94 -6.22 -3.81
N ASN A 24 2.11 -6.85 -3.70
CA ASN A 24 2.20 -8.28 -3.43
C ASN A 24 1.72 -8.64 -2.01
N GLN A 25 1.97 -7.80 -1.00
CA GLN A 25 1.44 -8.05 0.35
C GLN A 25 -0.07 -7.86 0.40
N ILE A 26 -0.57 -6.77 -0.18
CA ILE A 26 -1.99 -6.44 -0.30
C ILE A 26 -2.77 -7.59 -0.96
N ARG A 27 -2.24 -8.15 -2.05
CA ARG A 27 -2.87 -9.27 -2.76
C ARG A 27 -3.10 -10.50 -1.88
N LYS A 28 -2.23 -10.76 -0.90
CA LYS A 28 -2.40 -11.89 0.03
C LYS A 28 -3.65 -11.73 0.89
N PHE A 29 -3.94 -10.50 1.33
CA PHE A 29 -5.15 -10.21 2.09
C PHE A 29 -6.40 -10.26 1.20
N GLU A 30 -6.32 -9.75 -0.03
CA GLU A 30 -7.42 -9.88 -0.99
C GLU A 30 -7.77 -11.35 -1.27
N GLU A 31 -6.75 -12.21 -1.38
CA GLU A 31 -6.93 -13.64 -1.58
C GLU A 31 -7.44 -14.35 -0.31
N LYS A 32 -6.98 -13.96 0.89
CA LYS A 32 -7.41 -14.51 2.19
C LYS A 32 -8.88 -14.17 2.46
N TYR A 33 -9.27 -12.91 2.30
CA TYR A 33 -10.58 -12.39 2.66
C TYR A 33 -11.59 -12.33 1.51
N LYS A 34 -11.18 -12.67 0.28
CA LYS A 34 -12.03 -12.63 -0.93
C LYS A 34 -12.69 -11.27 -1.14
N MET A 35 -11.96 -10.21 -0.85
CA MET A 35 -12.42 -8.82 -0.91
C MET A 35 -11.31 -7.96 -1.50
N THR A 36 -11.65 -7.00 -2.36
CA THR A 36 -10.64 -6.08 -2.87
C THR A 36 -10.22 -5.08 -1.80
N SER A 37 -8.97 -4.60 -1.86
CA SER A 37 -8.46 -3.63 -0.89
C SER A 37 -9.22 -2.30 -0.94
N LYS A 38 -9.77 -1.95 -2.10
CA LYS A 38 -10.64 -0.77 -2.26
C LYS A 38 -11.96 -0.93 -1.49
N GLU A 39 -12.57 -2.11 -1.56
CA GLU A 39 -13.81 -2.40 -0.82
C GLU A 39 -13.53 -2.45 0.68
N PHE A 40 -12.47 -3.16 1.08
CA PHE A 40 -12.02 -3.26 2.46
C PHE A 40 -11.78 -1.86 3.05
N HIS A 41 -10.91 -1.05 2.43
CA HIS A 41 -10.58 0.30 2.91
C HIS A 41 -11.82 1.15 3.11
N LYS A 42 -12.70 1.20 2.10
CA LYS A 42 -13.93 1.97 2.15
C LYS A 42 -14.86 1.52 3.29
N ALA A 43 -14.94 0.22 3.55
CA ALA A 43 -15.84 -0.32 4.57
C ALA A 43 -15.23 -0.17 5.97
N TRP A 44 -13.94 -0.43 6.12
CA TRP A 44 -13.18 -0.32 7.37
C TRP A 44 -13.16 1.12 7.89
N THR A 45 -12.76 2.10 7.06
CA THR A 45 -12.73 3.52 7.46
C THR A 45 -14.09 4.11 7.78
N LYS A 46 -15.17 3.50 7.31
CA LYS A 46 -16.54 3.92 7.59
C LYS A 46 -17.17 3.17 8.78
N GLY A 47 -16.44 2.25 9.40
CA GLY A 47 -16.96 1.39 10.47
C GLY A 47 -18.09 0.47 10.02
N LEU A 48 -18.14 0.12 8.72
CA LEU A 48 -19.16 -0.76 8.16
C LEU A 48 -18.84 -2.24 8.36
N ILE A 49 -17.57 -2.56 8.59
CA ILE A 49 -17.14 -3.88 9.06
C ILE A 49 -16.92 -3.74 10.56
N PRO A 50 -17.60 -4.56 11.40
CA PRO A 50 -17.38 -4.54 12.83
C PRO A 50 -15.94 -4.96 13.14
N GLU A 51 -15.38 -4.46 14.24
CA GLU A 51 -14.09 -4.95 14.73
C GLU A 51 -14.16 -6.47 14.94
N PRO A 52 -13.22 -7.24 14.37
CA PRO A 52 -13.19 -8.69 14.54
C PRO A 52 -12.93 -9.05 16.01
N ASN A 53 -13.74 -9.96 16.56
CA ASN A 53 -13.49 -10.53 17.88
C ASN A 53 -12.28 -11.47 17.90
N ASP A 54 -11.91 -12.01 16.73
CA ASP A 54 -10.74 -12.84 16.53
C ASP A 54 -9.48 -11.96 16.44
N PRO A 55 -8.50 -12.10 17.36
CA PRO A 55 -7.31 -11.26 17.38
C PRO A 55 -6.45 -11.37 16.12
N GLU A 56 -6.42 -12.54 15.47
CA GLU A 56 -5.69 -12.72 14.21
C GLU A 56 -6.32 -11.87 13.11
N THR A 57 -7.63 -11.97 12.93
CA THR A 57 -8.36 -11.20 11.91
C THR A 57 -8.28 -9.70 12.17
N HIS A 58 -8.33 -9.28 13.43
CA HIS A 58 -8.14 -7.87 13.77
C HIS A 58 -6.73 -7.39 13.42
N GLY A 59 -5.70 -8.18 13.75
CA GLY A 59 -4.31 -7.90 13.38
C GLY A 59 -4.13 -7.78 11.87
N ASP A 60 -4.74 -8.68 11.11
CA ASP A 60 -4.72 -8.66 9.65
C ASP A 60 -5.35 -7.38 9.09
N PHE A 61 -6.48 -6.92 9.64
CA PHE A 61 -7.14 -5.69 9.17
C PHE A 61 -6.28 -4.44 9.41
N ILE A 62 -5.65 -4.35 10.59
CA ILE A 62 -4.72 -3.26 10.91
C ILE A 62 -3.53 -3.26 9.93
N VAL A 63 -2.94 -4.42 9.68
CA VAL A 63 -1.81 -4.55 8.75
C VAL A 63 -2.24 -4.21 7.32
N TRP A 64 -3.40 -4.69 6.89
CA TRP A 64 -3.92 -4.44 5.54
C TRP A 64 -4.19 -2.96 5.30
N GLU A 65 -4.83 -2.27 6.25
CA GLU A 65 -5.01 -0.81 6.20
C GLU A 65 -3.67 -0.08 6.07
N GLY A 66 -2.70 -0.42 6.92
CA GLY A 66 -1.36 0.18 6.88
C GLY A 66 -0.65 0.01 5.54
N LEU A 67 -0.78 -1.17 4.90
CA LEU A 67 -0.20 -1.42 3.57
C LEU A 67 -0.86 -0.59 2.49
N ILE A 68 -2.19 -0.38 2.56
CA ILE A 68 -2.93 0.42 1.58
C ILE A 68 -2.53 1.90 1.68
N GLU A 69 -2.44 2.45 2.89
CA GLU A 69 -2.01 3.83 3.09
C GLU A 69 -0.55 4.03 2.66
N GLU A 70 0.34 3.08 2.95
CA GLU A 70 1.73 3.15 2.50
C GLU A 70 1.85 3.05 0.97
N LEU A 71 1.00 2.25 0.31
CA LEU A 71 0.93 2.18 -1.14
C LEU A 71 0.52 3.52 -1.74
N LYS A 72 -0.54 4.13 -1.21
CA LYS A 72 -1.00 5.45 -1.63
C LYS A 72 0.10 6.49 -1.50
N HIS A 73 0.78 6.53 -0.35
CA HIS A 73 1.88 7.47 -0.12
C HIS A 73 3.08 7.24 -1.07
N THR A 74 3.40 5.97 -1.35
CA THR A 74 4.46 5.61 -2.31
C THR A 74 4.09 6.06 -3.72
N GLU A 75 2.84 5.90 -4.14
CA GLU A 75 2.35 6.34 -5.46
C GLU A 75 2.30 7.86 -5.57
N GLU A 76 1.94 8.59 -4.52
CA GLU A 76 2.01 10.05 -4.45
C GLU A 76 3.45 10.55 -4.65
N LYS A 77 4.42 9.95 -3.95
CA LYS A 77 5.85 10.27 -4.11
C LYS A 77 6.33 10.03 -5.54
N LEU A 78 5.98 8.89 -6.13
CA LEU A 78 6.30 8.59 -7.54
C LEU A 78 5.70 9.64 -8.48
N ALA A 79 4.44 10.02 -8.29
CA ALA A 79 3.76 11.00 -9.12
C ALA A 79 4.44 12.38 -9.04
N THR A 80 4.90 12.80 -7.86
CA THR A 80 5.68 14.04 -7.70
C THR A 80 7.00 13.98 -8.47
N LYS A 81 7.73 12.85 -8.41
CA LYS A 81 9.00 12.69 -9.13
C LYS A 81 8.84 12.69 -10.66
N ILE A 82 7.71 12.19 -11.17
CA ILE A 82 7.43 12.11 -12.62
C ILE A 82 6.97 13.46 -13.18
N LYS A 83 6.22 14.26 -12.41
CA LYS A 83 5.63 15.51 -12.92
C LYS A 83 6.63 16.67 -13.04
N GLY A 84 7.81 16.55 -12.42
CA GLY A 84 8.83 17.62 -12.39
C GLY A 84 8.49 18.68 -11.36
#